data_AF-A0A822CCL1-F1
#
_entry.id   AF-A0A822CCL1-F1
#
_cell.length_a   1.000
_cell.length_b   1.000
_cell.length_c   1.000
_cell.angle_alpha   90.00
_cell.angle_beta   90.00
_cell.angle_gamma   90.00
#
_symmetry.space_group_name_H-M   'P 1'
#
loop_
_entity.id
_entity.type
_entity.pdbx_description
1 polymer ?
#
loop_
_entity_poly.entity_id
_entity_poly.type
_entity_poly.pdbx_seq_one_letter_code
_entity_poly.pdbx_strand_id
1 'polypeptide(L)'
;MHRSLKELLIDDYLDFDYNNDENDDNISISLDNEQHIYYNIIHHKKTIKDYLRLIFHHPIYDYFMAFIIISSSITLGLSLETDEIYIKNSSRQKFIYAFDEILIAILFLEFIFKIYLESIYYWFNWTNIYDFSIIFFGVIEIIWNLFFYKKNSTIKNLLKGFRLLQLIRLYRIIKLFEGLQVLTKALIKTVLTYTFTVVILVFLFIYVIAVIGQMLYGKPEDR
;
A
#
# COMPACT_ATOMS: atom_id res chain seq x y z
N MET A 1 -12.53 26.28 -15.87
CA MET A 1 -13.77 26.37 -16.66
C MET A 1 -14.62 25.12 -16.41
N HIS A 2 -15.09 24.95 -15.17
CA HIS A 2 -16.07 23.93 -14.81
C HIS A 2 -16.83 24.47 -13.59
N ARG A 3 -17.56 25.58 -13.82
CA ARG A 3 -18.67 25.91 -12.91
C ARG A 3 -19.59 24.71 -12.94
N SER A 4 -19.84 24.16 -11.76
CA SER A 4 -20.63 22.96 -11.56
C SER A 4 -21.99 23.15 -12.24
N LEU A 5 -22.42 22.20 -13.08
CA LEU A 5 -23.76 22.17 -13.67
C LEU A 5 -24.87 22.32 -12.61
N LYS A 6 -24.56 22.07 -11.33
CA LYS A 6 -25.48 22.34 -10.22
C LYS A 6 -25.72 23.83 -9.97
N GLU A 7 -24.70 24.69 -10.09
CA GLU A 7 -24.89 26.13 -9.89
C GLU A 7 -25.71 26.74 -11.04
N LEU A 8 -25.47 26.30 -12.28
CA LEU A 8 -26.26 26.73 -13.44
C LEU A 8 -27.72 26.27 -13.36
N LEU A 9 -27.99 25.06 -12.87
CA LEU A 9 -29.36 24.58 -12.67
C LEU A 9 -30.07 25.24 -11.49
N ILE A 10 -29.33 25.79 -10.52
CA ILE A 10 -29.90 26.53 -9.38
C ILE A 10 -30.24 27.96 -9.80
N ASP A 11 -29.36 28.61 -10.57
CA ASP A 11 -29.61 29.96 -11.08
C ASP A 11 -30.78 29.97 -12.10
N ASP A 12 -30.87 29.00 -13.01
CA ASP A 12 -32.00 28.89 -13.96
C ASP A 12 -33.35 28.57 -13.27
N TYR A 13 -33.32 27.93 -12.10
CA TYR A 13 -34.55 27.63 -11.34
C TYR A 13 -35.02 28.82 -10.50
N LEU A 14 -34.09 29.65 -10.02
CA LEU A 14 -34.39 30.84 -9.22
C LEU A 14 -34.98 31.98 -10.05
N ASP A 15 -34.60 32.09 -11.33
CA ASP A 15 -35.17 33.10 -12.24
C ASP A 15 -36.58 32.73 -12.74
N PHE A 16 -36.97 31.45 -12.69
CA PHE A 16 -38.29 31.00 -13.14
C PHE A 16 -39.40 31.23 -12.11
N ASP A 17 -39.06 31.33 -10.81
CA ASP A 17 -40.03 31.37 -9.70
C ASP A 17 -40.34 32.79 -9.19
N TYR A 18 -39.74 33.84 -9.77
CA TYR A 18 -40.02 35.23 -9.40
C TYR A 18 -41.31 35.80 -10.03
N ASN A 19 -42.02 35.04 -10.87
CA ASN A 19 -43.14 35.53 -11.68
C ASN A 19 -44.52 34.93 -11.36
N ASN A 20 -44.69 34.25 -10.22
CA ASN A 20 -46.01 33.72 -9.82
C ASN A 20 -46.31 34.05 -8.35
N ASP A 21 -46.67 35.32 -8.09
CA ASP A 21 -47.38 35.71 -6.88
C ASP A 21 -48.81 35.11 -6.93
N GLU A 22 -49.12 34.18 -6.01
CA GLU A 22 -50.42 34.06 -5.29
C GLU A 22 -50.67 32.69 -4.58
N ASN A 23 -49.69 31.79 -4.38
CA ASN A 23 -49.92 30.53 -3.64
C ASN A 23 -48.82 30.14 -2.63
N ASP A 24 -48.11 31.12 -2.08
CA ASP A 24 -46.82 30.93 -1.41
C ASP A 24 -46.86 30.21 -0.06
N ASP A 25 -47.96 30.30 0.70
CA ASP A 25 -47.97 29.76 2.06
C ASP A 25 -48.07 28.23 2.11
N ASN A 26 -48.81 27.60 1.19
CA ASN A 26 -48.93 26.13 1.15
C ASN A 26 -47.76 25.48 0.41
N ILE A 27 -47.20 26.17 -0.58
CA ILE A 27 -46.09 25.66 -1.40
C ILE A 27 -44.78 25.72 -0.60
N SER A 28 -44.52 26.81 0.13
CA SER A 28 -43.35 26.94 1.00
C SER A 28 -43.30 25.87 2.10
N ILE A 29 -44.44 25.55 2.74
CA ILE A 29 -44.53 24.48 3.75
C ILE A 29 -44.28 23.10 3.15
N SER A 30 -44.68 22.87 1.90
CA SER A 30 -44.42 21.59 1.21
C SER A 30 -42.95 21.44 0.77
N LEU A 31 -42.33 22.54 0.33
CA LEU A 31 -40.91 22.59 -0.05
C LEU A 31 -39.98 22.45 1.15
N ASP A 32 -40.30 23.07 2.29
CA ASP A 32 -39.52 22.95 3.51
C ASP A 32 -39.57 21.52 4.06
N ASN A 33 -40.75 20.88 4.03
CA ASN A 33 -40.90 19.47 4.40
C ASN A 33 -40.15 18.51 3.46
N GLU A 34 -40.16 18.72 2.14
CA GLU A 34 -39.37 17.90 1.21
C GLU A 34 -37.87 18.15 1.36
N GLN A 35 -37.41 19.39 1.53
CA GLN A 35 -36.00 19.70 1.78
C GLN A 35 -35.50 19.08 3.08
N HIS A 36 -36.31 19.12 4.15
CA HIS A 36 -36.01 18.43 5.40
C HIS A 36 -35.97 16.90 5.23
N ILE A 37 -36.86 16.30 4.43
CA ILE A 37 -36.83 14.85 4.13
C ILE A 37 -35.58 14.48 3.31
N TYR A 38 -35.21 15.25 2.28
CA TYR A 38 -34.00 15.02 1.49
C TYR A 38 -32.72 15.20 2.31
N TYR A 39 -32.66 16.21 3.18
CA TYR A 39 -31.52 16.41 4.09
C TYR A 39 -31.41 15.27 5.10
N ASN A 40 -32.54 14.78 5.64
CA ASN A 40 -32.55 13.67 6.60
C ASN A 40 -32.20 12.33 5.93
N ILE A 41 -32.58 12.09 4.67
CA ILE A 41 -32.21 10.88 3.90
C ILE A 41 -30.71 10.84 3.58
N ILE A 42 -30.09 11.99 3.30
CA ILE A 42 -28.65 12.10 3.03
C ILE A 42 -27.83 11.98 4.33
N HIS A 43 -28.36 12.41 5.48
CA HIS A 43 -27.64 12.42 6.76
C HIS A 43 -27.90 11.19 7.65
N HIS A 44 -28.94 10.37 7.37
CA HIS A 44 -29.37 9.24 8.20
C HIS A 44 -28.93 7.84 7.68
N LYS A 45 -27.90 7.77 6.83
CA LYS A 45 -27.15 6.52 6.68
C LYS A 45 -25.76 6.68 7.26
N LYS A 46 -25.69 6.81 8.60
CA LYS A 46 -24.52 6.36 9.36
C LYS A 46 -24.36 4.88 9.06
N THR A 47 -23.61 4.61 8.00
CA THR A 47 -23.44 3.26 7.50
C THR A 47 -22.41 2.61 8.41
N ILE A 48 -22.38 1.28 8.50
CA ILE A 48 -21.31 0.54 9.20
C ILE A 48 -19.92 1.05 8.78
N LYS A 49 -19.80 1.58 7.55
CA LYS A 49 -18.63 2.28 7.01
C LYS A 49 -18.14 3.47 7.84
N ASP A 50 -19.01 4.28 8.43
CA ASP A 50 -18.62 5.49 9.17
C ASP A 50 -18.06 5.13 10.56
N TYR A 51 -18.65 4.13 11.22
CA TYR A 51 -18.13 3.58 12.47
C TYR A 51 -16.78 2.87 12.26
N LEU A 52 -16.66 2.10 11.18
CA LEU A 52 -15.39 1.47 10.81
C LEU A 52 -14.32 2.55 10.51
N ARG A 53 -14.66 3.62 9.78
CA ARG A 53 -13.69 4.70 9.50
C ARG A 53 -13.17 5.37 10.76
N LEU A 54 -14.04 5.56 11.75
CA LEU A 54 -13.69 6.15 13.04
C LEU A 54 -12.75 5.26 13.86
N ILE A 55 -12.99 3.94 13.85
CA ILE A 55 -12.10 2.96 14.50
C ILE A 55 -10.74 2.86 13.81
N PHE A 56 -10.71 2.86 12.47
CA PHE A 56 -9.48 2.72 11.69
C PHE A 56 -8.59 3.98 11.71
N HIS A 57 -9.16 5.17 11.93
CA HIS A 57 -8.40 6.43 12.07
C HIS A 57 -7.89 6.67 13.49
N HIS A 58 -8.20 5.80 14.45
CA HIS A 58 -7.75 6.00 15.82
C HIS A 58 -6.27 5.63 15.94
N PRO A 59 -5.40 6.45 16.58
CA PRO A 59 -3.97 6.19 16.67
C PRO A 59 -3.62 4.86 17.37
N ILE A 60 -4.48 4.39 18.28
CA ILE A 60 -4.37 3.05 18.91
C ILE A 60 -4.34 1.93 17.86
N TYR A 61 -5.10 2.07 16.78
CA TYR A 61 -5.18 1.08 15.71
C TYR A 61 -3.87 1.01 14.95
N ASP A 62 -3.28 2.17 14.63
CA ASP A 62 -1.98 2.24 13.95
C ASP A 62 -0.86 1.59 14.78
N TYR A 63 -0.84 1.82 16.10
CA TYR A 63 0.12 1.15 17.01
C TYR A 63 -0.11 -0.37 17.07
N PHE A 64 -1.36 -0.82 17.13
CA PHE A 64 -1.70 -2.24 17.13
C PHE A 64 -1.25 -2.93 15.82
N MET A 65 -1.49 -2.29 14.68
CA MET A 65 -1.05 -2.79 13.38
C MET A 65 0.48 -2.80 13.26
N ALA A 66 1.16 -1.77 13.76
CA ALA A 66 2.62 -1.74 13.81
C ALA A 66 3.19 -2.90 14.62
N PHE A 67 2.57 -3.24 15.77
CA PHE A 67 2.95 -4.39 16.58
C PHE A 67 2.81 -5.71 15.80
N ILE A 68 1.71 -5.92 15.08
CA ILE A 68 1.50 -7.11 14.24
C ILE A 68 2.57 -7.20 13.15
N ILE A 69 2.89 -6.09 12.49
CA ILE A 69 3.91 -6.03 11.44
C ILE A 69 5.30 -6.41 11.98
N ILE A 70 5.67 -5.88 13.16
CA ILE A 70 6.95 -6.20 13.81
C ILE A 70 6.99 -7.69 14.17
N SER A 71 5.92 -8.20 14.80
CA SER A 71 5.80 -9.61 15.16
C SER A 71 5.93 -10.55 13.95
N SER A 72 5.26 -10.22 12.83
CA SER A 72 5.36 -11.00 11.59
C SER A 72 6.76 -10.96 10.99
N SER A 73 7.44 -9.81 11.07
CA SER A 73 8.81 -9.67 10.54
C SER A 73 9.83 -10.46 11.38
N ILE A 74 9.68 -10.49 12.71
CA ILE A 74 10.51 -11.30 13.60
C ILE A 74 10.28 -12.80 13.33
N THR A 75 9.02 -13.22 13.24
CA THR A 75 8.64 -14.61 12.98
C THR A 75 9.18 -15.09 11.63
N LEU A 76 9.13 -14.24 10.61
CA LEU A 76 9.74 -14.48 9.31
C LEU A 76 11.27 -14.62 9.41
N GLY A 77 11.94 -13.72 10.12
CA GLY A 77 13.39 -13.80 10.34
C GLY A 77 13.82 -15.12 10.98
N LEU A 78 13.12 -15.51 12.06
CA LEU A 78 13.35 -16.79 12.74
C LEU A 78 13.08 -17.99 11.83
N SER A 79 12.08 -17.90 10.95
CA SER A 79 11.76 -18.96 9.99
C SER A 79 12.84 -19.15 8.93
N LEU A 80 13.52 -18.06 8.53
CA LEU A 80 14.59 -18.09 7.53
C LEU A 80 15.90 -18.64 8.08
N GLU A 81 16.27 -18.24 9.30
CA GLU A 81 17.47 -18.73 9.98
C GLU A 81 17.39 -20.24 10.26
N THR A 82 16.18 -20.72 10.50
CA THR A 82 15.93 -22.12 10.88
C THR A 82 15.79 -23.06 9.65
N ASP A 83 15.82 -22.52 8.44
CA ASP A 83 15.56 -23.26 7.19
C ASP A 83 16.77 -24.06 6.68
N GLU A 84 17.87 -24.13 7.46
CA GLU A 84 18.90 -25.17 7.32
C GLU A 84 18.30 -26.55 7.60
N ILE A 85 17.75 -27.14 6.54
CA ILE A 85 17.57 -28.54 6.08
C ILE A 85 17.41 -29.69 7.12
N TYR A 86 17.93 -29.60 8.34
CA TYR A 86 18.01 -30.72 9.30
C TYR A 86 17.12 -30.61 10.55
N ILE A 87 16.50 -29.45 10.85
CA ILE A 87 15.71 -29.28 12.10
C ILE A 87 14.18 -29.19 11.84
N LYS A 88 13.70 -29.51 10.63
CA LYS A 88 12.30 -29.32 10.20
C LYS A 88 11.22 -30.05 11.04
N ASN A 89 11.60 -30.97 11.93
CA ASN A 89 10.65 -31.82 12.65
C ASN A 89 10.38 -31.40 14.11
N SER A 90 10.92 -30.27 14.57
CA SER A 90 10.63 -29.78 15.91
C SER A 90 9.23 -29.13 16.00
N SER A 91 8.47 -29.46 17.04
CA SER A 91 7.12 -28.88 17.27
C SER A 91 7.14 -27.35 17.32
N ARG A 92 8.28 -26.76 17.72
CA ARG A 92 8.48 -25.31 17.78
C ARG A 92 8.41 -24.65 16.40
N GLN A 93 8.99 -25.25 15.37
CA GLN A 93 9.00 -24.68 14.03
C GLN A 93 7.62 -24.73 13.37
N LYS A 94 6.86 -25.80 13.60
CA LYS A 94 5.47 -25.89 13.13
C LYS A 94 4.61 -24.79 13.75
N PHE A 95 4.84 -24.49 15.04
CA PHE A 95 4.17 -23.39 15.73
C PHE A 95 4.55 -22.02 15.15
N ILE A 96 5.85 -21.75 14.96
CA ILE A 96 6.35 -20.50 14.38
C ILE A 96 5.77 -20.29 12.97
N TYR A 97 5.78 -21.33 12.14
CA TYR A 97 5.26 -21.26 10.78
C TYR A 97 3.73 -21.02 10.77
N ALA A 98 2.97 -21.72 11.60
CA ALA A 98 1.52 -21.50 11.72
C ALA A 98 1.20 -20.09 12.25
N PHE A 99 2.01 -19.58 13.18
CA PHE A 99 1.87 -18.23 13.71
C PHE A 99 2.13 -17.16 12.64
N ASP A 100 3.16 -17.34 11.81
CA ASP A 100 3.44 -16.46 10.67
C ASP A 100 2.26 -16.41 9.69
N GLU A 101 1.70 -17.57 9.33
CA GLU A 101 0.54 -17.64 8.44
C GLU A 101 -0.68 -16.91 9.02
N ILE A 102 -0.94 -17.03 10.32
CA ILE A 102 -2.03 -16.31 11.00
C ILE A 102 -1.79 -14.79 10.97
N LEU A 103 -0.58 -14.33 11.24
CA LEU A 103 -0.24 -12.90 11.20
C LEU A 103 -0.41 -12.32 9.80
N ILE A 104 0.02 -13.05 8.76
CA ILE A 104 -0.19 -12.65 7.36
C ILE A 104 -1.68 -12.61 7.03
N ALA A 105 -2.47 -13.57 7.49
CA ALA A 105 -3.91 -13.57 7.28
C ALA A 105 -4.61 -12.36 7.93
N ILE A 106 -4.20 -11.97 9.15
CA ILE A 106 -4.71 -10.76 9.82
C ILE A 106 -4.38 -9.50 9.03
N LEU A 107 -3.16 -9.38 8.49
CA LEU A 107 -2.75 -8.26 7.64
C LEU A 107 -3.50 -8.24 6.31
N PHE A 108 -3.78 -9.40 5.73
CA PHE A 108 -4.59 -9.51 4.52
C PHE A 108 -6.04 -9.05 4.77
N LEU A 109 -6.61 -9.44 5.91
CA LEU A 109 -7.94 -9.02 6.33
C LEU A 109 -8.00 -7.49 6.54
N GLU A 110 -7.01 -6.91 7.22
CA GLU A 110 -6.85 -5.46 7.38
C GLU A 110 -6.91 -4.73 6.02
N PHE A 111 -6.20 -5.27 5.05
CA PHE A 111 -6.14 -4.71 3.70
C PHE A 111 -7.49 -4.79 2.96
N ILE A 112 -8.20 -5.91 3.06
CA ILE A 112 -9.56 -6.04 2.51
C ILE A 112 -10.48 -4.98 3.11
N PHE A 113 -10.40 -4.77 4.44
CA PHE A 113 -11.18 -3.73 5.10
C PHE A 113 -10.84 -2.35 4.55
N LYS A 114 -9.56 -2.02 4.37
CA LYS A 114 -9.17 -0.73 3.76
C LYS A 114 -9.76 -0.51 2.38
N ILE A 115 -9.69 -1.51 1.49
CA ILE A 115 -10.34 -1.42 0.17
C ILE A 115 -11.86 -1.17 0.30
N TYR A 116 -12.52 -1.81 1.27
CA TYR A 116 -13.96 -1.68 1.45
C TYR A 116 -14.37 -0.30 1.99
N LEU A 117 -13.50 0.31 2.82
CA LEU A 117 -13.73 1.60 3.47
C LEU A 117 -13.35 2.80 2.60
N GLU A 118 -12.28 2.69 1.81
CA GLU A 118 -11.74 3.77 1.00
C GLU A 118 -12.32 3.77 -0.43
N SER A 119 -12.60 4.96 -0.95
CA SER A 119 -13.15 5.15 -2.30
C SER A 119 -12.06 4.97 -3.38
N ILE A 120 -12.46 4.90 -4.66
CA ILE A 120 -11.59 4.69 -5.82
C ILE A 120 -10.38 5.66 -5.86
N TYR A 121 -10.50 6.84 -5.25
CA TYR A 121 -9.43 7.83 -5.11
C TYR A 121 -8.22 7.35 -4.30
N TYR A 122 -8.37 6.36 -3.43
CA TYR A 122 -7.28 5.76 -2.66
C TYR A 122 -6.25 5.04 -3.55
N TRP A 123 -6.70 4.52 -4.69
CA TRP A 123 -5.85 3.82 -5.65
C TRP A 123 -4.93 4.74 -6.45
N PHE A 124 -5.20 6.05 -6.49
CA PHE A 124 -4.32 7.00 -7.20
C PHE A 124 -3.05 7.35 -6.41
N ASN A 125 -2.99 7.05 -5.11
CA ASN A 125 -1.79 7.26 -4.33
C ASN A 125 -0.83 6.07 -4.51
N TRP A 126 0.34 6.35 -5.09
CA TRP A 126 1.42 5.38 -5.31
C TRP A 126 1.78 4.59 -4.06
N THR A 127 1.74 5.26 -2.91
CA THR A 127 2.08 4.72 -1.60
C THR A 127 1.14 3.58 -1.18
N ASN A 128 -0.11 3.62 -1.63
CA ASN A 128 -1.14 2.64 -1.30
C ASN A 128 -1.13 1.46 -2.29
N ILE A 129 -0.85 1.75 -3.56
CA ILE A 129 -0.61 0.71 -4.59
C ILE A 129 0.56 -0.18 -4.17
N TYR A 130 1.61 0.42 -3.63
CA TYR A 130 2.77 -0.31 -3.14
C TYR A 130 2.40 -1.30 -2.02
N ASP A 131 1.64 -0.81 -1.03
CA ASP A 131 1.19 -1.63 0.10
C ASP A 131 0.27 -2.78 -0.38
N PHE A 132 -0.56 -2.57 -1.42
CA PHE A 132 -1.35 -3.64 -2.05
C PHE A 132 -0.48 -4.70 -2.72
N SER A 133 0.52 -4.28 -3.50
CA SER A 133 1.37 -5.19 -4.26
C SER A 133 2.10 -6.16 -3.34
N ILE A 134 2.64 -5.67 -2.21
CA ILE A 134 3.34 -6.53 -1.24
C ILE A 134 2.42 -7.63 -0.70
N ILE A 135 1.20 -7.28 -0.32
CA ILE A 135 0.24 -8.22 0.25
C ILE A 135 -0.18 -9.25 -0.79
N PHE A 136 -0.37 -8.81 -2.04
CA PHE A 136 -0.68 -9.70 -3.16
C PHE A 136 0.40 -10.75 -3.39
N PHE A 137 1.69 -10.37 -3.34
CA PHE A 137 2.80 -11.32 -3.44
C PHE A 137 2.82 -12.32 -2.28
N GLY A 138 2.52 -11.89 -1.05
CA GLY A 138 2.42 -12.80 0.10
C GLY A 138 1.30 -13.83 -0.02
N VAL A 139 0.14 -13.43 -0.55
CA VAL A 139 -0.99 -14.35 -0.79
C VAL A 139 -0.69 -15.33 -1.91
N ILE A 140 -0.08 -14.88 -3.01
CA ILE A 140 0.38 -15.75 -4.09
C ILE A 140 1.34 -16.81 -3.57
N GLU A 141 2.24 -16.45 -2.65
CA GLU A 141 3.17 -17.40 -2.05
C GLU A 141 2.45 -18.51 -1.28
N ILE A 142 1.47 -18.14 -0.44
CA ILE A 142 0.69 -19.11 0.34
C ILE A 142 -0.09 -20.04 -0.60
N ILE A 143 -0.82 -19.49 -1.57
CA ILE A 143 -1.59 -20.27 -2.55
C ILE A 143 -0.65 -21.22 -3.31
N TRP A 144 0.50 -20.72 -3.75
CA TRP A 144 1.45 -21.55 -4.47
C TRP A 144 2.00 -22.70 -3.61
N ASN A 145 2.36 -22.43 -2.36
CA ASN A 145 2.83 -23.45 -1.42
C ASN A 145 1.76 -24.52 -1.15
N LEU A 146 0.49 -24.15 -1.12
CA LEU A 146 -0.65 -25.08 -0.94
C LEU A 146 -0.87 -25.97 -2.17
N PHE A 147 -0.87 -25.41 -3.38
CA PHE A 147 -1.22 -26.16 -4.61
C PHE A 147 -0.02 -26.86 -5.27
N PHE A 148 1.19 -26.31 -5.16
CA PHE A 148 2.36 -26.74 -5.95
C PHE A 148 3.52 -27.31 -5.12
N TYR A 149 3.24 -27.76 -3.88
CA TYR A 149 4.22 -28.21 -2.87
C TYR A 149 5.34 -29.17 -3.35
N LYS A 150 5.15 -29.90 -4.46
CA LYS A 150 6.05 -30.99 -4.91
C LYS A 150 6.75 -30.82 -6.25
N LYS A 151 6.48 -29.77 -7.04
CA LYS A 151 6.81 -29.83 -8.49
C LYS A 151 8.10 -29.15 -8.93
N ASN A 152 8.72 -28.25 -8.15
CA ASN A 152 9.95 -27.57 -8.59
C ASN A 152 10.75 -26.90 -7.45
N SER A 153 12.00 -27.33 -7.24
CA SER A 153 12.92 -26.74 -6.25
C SER A 153 13.34 -25.31 -6.59
N THR A 154 13.52 -25.00 -7.89
CA THR A 154 13.86 -23.65 -8.36
C THR A 154 12.77 -22.64 -8.02
N ILE A 155 11.52 -23.03 -8.26
CA ILE A 155 10.37 -22.17 -7.98
C ILE A 155 10.22 -21.96 -6.47
N LYS A 156 10.43 -23.02 -5.66
CA LYS A 156 10.45 -22.90 -4.20
C LYS A 156 11.44 -21.85 -3.69
N ASN A 157 12.65 -21.78 -4.25
CA ASN A 157 13.65 -20.78 -3.84
C ASN A 157 13.24 -19.35 -4.24
N LEU A 158 12.62 -19.18 -5.42
CA LEU A 158 12.07 -17.88 -5.84
C LEU A 158 10.94 -17.42 -4.90
N LEU A 159 10.06 -18.33 -4.50
CA LEU A 159 8.99 -18.06 -3.54
C LEU A 159 9.50 -17.68 -2.15
N LYS A 160 10.59 -18.31 -1.68
CA LYS A 160 11.27 -17.85 -0.47
C LYS A 160 11.75 -16.39 -0.60
N GLY A 161 12.25 -16.00 -1.78
CA GLY A 161 12.63 -14.61 -2.07
C GLY A 161 11.44 -13.65 -2.04
N PHE A 162 10.28 -14.05 -2.56
CA PHE A 162 9.05 -13.25 -2.47
C PHE A 162 8.62 -13.02 -1.02
N ARG A 163 8.86 -13.98 -0.12
CA ARG A 163 8.64 -13.81 1.32
C ARG A 163 9.45 -12.66 1.92
N LEU A 164 10.66 -12.44 1.44
CA LEU A 164 11.53 -11.34 1.88
C LEU A 164 11.03 -9.98 1.42
N LEU A 165 10.39 -9.88 0.26
CA LEU A 165 9.78 -8.62 -0.21
C LEU A 165 8.67 -8.15 0.74
N GLN A 166 8.06 -9.06 1.49
CA GLN A 166 7.11 -8.71 2.53
C GLN A 166 7.75 -7.92 3.67
N LEU A 167 9.08 -8.03 3.90
CA LEU A 167 9.79 -7.21 4.89
C LEU A 167 9.72 -5.72 4.55
N ILE A 168 9.43 -5.36 3.30
CA ILE A 168 9.27 -3.96 2.94
C ILE A 168 8.03 -3.36 3.61
N ARG A 169 7.09 -4.16 4.13
CA ARG A 169 6.01 -3.66 4.99
C ARG A 169 6.53 -2.96 6.26
N LEU A 170 7.78 -3.22 6.70
CA LEU A 170 8.46 -2.46 7.75
C LEU A 170 8.59 -0.97 7.39
N TYR A 171 8.57 -0.62 6.10
CA TYR A 171 8.47 0.77 5.63
C TYR A 171 7.19 1.46 6.14
N ARG A 172 6.10 0.71 6.37
CA ARG A 172 4.89 1.29 6.96
C ARG A 172 5.13 1.80 8.37
N ILE A 173 6.00 1.16 9.16
CA ILE A 173 6.40 1.66 10.49
C ILE A 173 7.10 3.02 10.35
N ILE A 174 7.96 3.16 9.35
CA ILE A 174 8.63 4.44 9.04
C ILE A 174 7.60 5.53 8.71
N LYS A 175 6.49 5.17 8.04
CA LYS A 175 5.37 6.11 7.78
C LYS A 175 4.62 6.51 9.07
N LEU A 176 4.64 5.74 10.15
CA LEU A 176 3.99 6.16 11.41
C LEU A 176 4.76 7.27 12.12
N PHE A 177 6.08 7.34 11.93
CA PHE A 177 6.93 8.31 12.61
C PHE A 177 7.33 9.44 11.66
N GLU A 178 6.72 10.62 11.83
CA GLU A 178 6.99 11.79 10.98
C GLU A 178 8.48 12.17 10.93
N GLY A 179 9.19 12.07 12.05
CA GLY A 179 10.64 12.30 12.10
C GLY A 179 11.44 11.31 11.22
N LEU A 180 11.04 10.03 11.19
CA LEU A 180 11.68 9.02 10.34
C LEU A 180 11.32 9.24 8.87
N GLN A 181 10.13 9.75 8.54
CA GLN A 181 9.80 10.11 7.16
C GLN A 181 10.69 11.21 6.61
N VAL A 182 10.95 12.26 7.39
CA VAL A 182 11.84 13.36 6.96
C VAL A 182 13.25 12.84 6.76
N LEU A 183 13.74 12.03 7.71
CA LEU A 183 15.06 11.42 7.62
C LEU A 183 15.18 10.49 6.40
N THR A 184 14.20 9.61 6.17
CA THR A 184 14.23 8.69 5.02
C THR A 184 14.13 9.43 3.69
N LYS A 185 13.29 10.47 3.58
CA LYS A 185 13.23 11.32 2.38
C LYS A 185 14.56 12.05 2.13
N ALA A 186 15.19 12.57 3.18
CA ALA A 186 16.51 13.21 3.08
C ALA A 186 17.59 12.20 2.67
N LEU A 187 17.59 11.00 3.25
CA LEU A 187 18.49 9.90 2.89
C LEU A 187 18.30 9.49 1.43
N ILE A 188 17.08 9.22 0.99
CA ILE A 188 16.78 8.82 -0.39
C ILE A 188 17.24 9.92 -1.36
N LYS A 189 16.94 11.19 -1.07
CA LYS A 189 17.39 12.32 -1.90
C LYS A 189 18.91 12.39 -1.98
N THR A 190 19.59 12.25 -0.84
CA THR A 190 21.06 12.29 -0.76
C THR A 190 21.68 11.13 -1.53
N VAL A 191 21.22 9.90 -1.31
CA VAL A 191 21.71 8.71 -2.02
C VAL A 191 21.46 8.86 -3.52
N LEU A 192 20.25 9.22 -3.93
CA LEU A 192 19.94 9.36 -5.35
C LEU A 192 20.75 10.48 -6.03
N THR A 193 21.06 11.58 -5.34
CA THR A 193 21.82 12.68 -5.95
C THR A 193 23.33 12.44 -5.91
N TYR A 194 23.89 12.16 -4.73
CA TYR A 194 25.34 12.05 -4.55
C TYR A 194 25.86 10.68 -4.99
N THR A 195 25.22 9.58 -4.58
CA THR A 195 25.68 8.24 -4.95
C THR A 195 25.57 8.02 -6.46
N PHE A 196 24.50 8.49 -7.10
CA PHE A 196 24.36 8.37 -8.56
C PHE A 196 25.50 9.08 -9.30
N THR A 197 25.84 10.30 -8.88
CA THR A 197 26.94 11.07 -9.47
C THR A 197 28.28 10.35 -9.31
N VAL A 198 28.56 9.84 -8.10
CA VAL A 198 29.79 9.09 -7.82
C VAL A 198 29.85 7.78 -8.60
N VAL A 199 28.74 7.03 -8.68
CA VAL A 199 28.67 5.77 -9.44
C VAL A 199 28.94 6.03 -10.93
N ILE A 200 28.37 7.08 -11.51
CA ILE A 200 28.65 7.45 -12.92
C ILE A 200 30.14 7.76 -13.11
N LEU A 201 30.73 8.54 -12.21
CA LEU A 201 32.15 8.90 -12.30
C LEU A 201 33.04 7.66 -12.21
N VAL A 202 32.77 6.76 -11.26
CA VAL A 202 33.51 5.51 -11.08
C VAL A 202 33.33 4.60 -12.30
N PHE A 203 32.12 4.51 -12.84
CA PHE A 203 31.84 3.74 -14.05
C PHE A 203 32.63 4.27 -15.27
N LEU A 204 32.68 5.60 -15.45
CA LEU A 204 33.47 6.23 -16.51
C LEU A 204 34.97 5.99 -16.33
N PHE A 205 35.48 6.07 -15.11
CA PHE A 205 36.89 5.80 -14.82
C PHE A 205 37.27 4.34 -15.13
N ILE A 206 36.44 3.39 -14.72
CA ILE A 206 36.59 1.96 -15.05
C ILE A 206 36.58 1.77 -16.57
N TYR A 207 35.69 2.46 -17.30
CA TYR A 207 35.64 2.40 -18.76
C TYR A 207 36.93 2.89 -19.42
N VAL A 208 37.49 4.02 -18.98
CA VAL A 208 38.76 4.55 -19.51
C VAL A 208 39.91 3.57 -19.29
N ILE A 209 40.03 3.02 -18.08
CA ILE A 209 41.06 2.01 -17.78
C ILE A 209 40.86 0.75 -18.64
N ALA A 210 39.61 0.32 -18.86
CA ALA A 210 39.32 -0.83 -19.70
C ALA A 210 39.76 -0.61 -21.16
N VAL A 211 39.52 0.57 -21.73
CA VAL A 211 39.97 0.92 -23.09
C VAL A 211 41.49 0.98 -23.17
N ILE A 212 42.16 1.62 -22.21
CA ILE A 212 43.63 1.65 -22.15
C ILE A 212 44.19 0.23 -22.02
N GLY A 213 43.57 -0.61 -21.19
CA GLY A 213 43.93 -2.02 -21.03
C GLY A 213 43.80 -2.79 -22.34
N GLN A 214 42.74 -2.56 -23.12
CA GLN A 214 42.60 -3.14 -24.45
C GLN A 214 43.66 -2.63 -25.44
N MET A 215 44.08 -1.37 -25.35
CA MET A 215 45.15 -0.84 -26.21
C MET A 215 46.53 -1.42 -25.85
N LEU A 216 46.80 -1.67 -24.57
CA LEU A 216 48.09 -2.16 -24.09
C LEU A 216 48.24 -3.69 -24.20
N TYR A 217 47.15 -4.43 -23.97
CA TYR A 217 47.15 -5.89 -23.89
C TYR A 217 46.25 -6.55 -24.94
N GLY A 218 45.63 -5.76 -25.82
CA GLY A 218 44.88 -6.27 -26.96
C GLY A 218 45.82 -6.96 -27.92
N LYS A 219 45.88 -8.29 -27.86
CA LYS A 219 46.55 -9.08 -28.89
C LYS A 219 45.82 -8.83 -30.22
N PRO A 220 46.54 -8.52 -31.30
CA PRO A 220 45.93 -8.56 -32.62
C PRO A 220 45.41 -9.98 -32.84
N GLU A 221 44.15 -10.08 -33.21
CA GLU A 221 43.54 -11.34 -33.60
C GLU A 221 44.15 -11.71 -34.95
N ASP A 222 45.18 -12.58 -34.93
CA ASP A 222 45.80 -13.14 -36.13
C ASP A 222 44.72 -13.87 -36.94
N ARG A 223 44.26 -13.22 -38.03
CA ARG A 223 43.47 -13.83 -39.11
C ARG A 223 44.37 -14.23 -40.26
#